data_AF-A0A7V7DEY7-F1
#
_entry.id   AF-A0A7V7DEY7-F1
#
_cell.length_a   1.000
_cell.length_b   1.000
_cell.length_c   1.000
_cell.angle_alpha   90.00
_cell.angle_beta   90.00
_cell.angle_gamma   90.00
#
_symmetry.space_group_name_H-M   'P 1'
#
loop_
_entity.id
_entity.type
_entity.pdbx_description
1 polymer ?
#
loop_
_entity_poly.entity_id
_entity_poly.type
_entity_poly.pdbx_seq_one_letter_code
_entity_poly.pdbx_strand_id
1 'polypeptide(L)'
;MVNNTELSKAKKNRRHLTGWYIKNQRKLPWRETRDAYRIWVSEVMLQQTQVKTVLPYYEAFVRTFPDVITLARARQQAVLKAWEGLGYYARCRNLHRAAKVVRSEYAGRIPNDM
;
A
#
# COMPACT_ATOMS: atom_id res chain seq x y z
N MET A 1 -6.24 29.05 -19.98
CA MET A 1 -6.05 29.86 -18.77
C MET A 1 -7.10 29.44 -17.76
N VAL A 2 -6.72 28.89 -16.60
CA VAL A 2 -7.70 28.48 -15.57
C VAL A 2 -8.19 29.74 -14.85
N ASN A 3 -9.49 29.99 -14.86
CA ASN A 3 -10.09 31.19 -14.27
C ASN A 3 -9.91 31.24 -12.73
N ASN A 4 -9.69 32.45 -12.19
CA ASN A 4 -9.40 32.69 -10.76
C ASN A 4 -10.53 32.19 -9.82
N THR A 5 -11.77 32.16 -10.32
CA THR A 5 -12.95 31.63 -9.63
C THR A 5 -12.89 30.11 -9.41
N GLU A 6 -12.40 29.36 -10.40
CA GLU A 6 -12.24 27.90 -10.30
C GLU A 6 -11.13 27.52 -9.31
N LEU A 7 -10.03 28.28 -9.31
CA LEU A 7 -8.94 28.11 -8.34
C LEU A 7 -9.40 28.40 -6.89
N SER A 8 -10.25 29.40 -6.69
CA SER A 8 -10.84 29.71 -5.39
C SER A 8 -11.76 28.60 -4.89
N LYS A 9 -12.62 28.07 -5.77
CA LYS A 9 -13.54 26.97 -5.48
C LYS A 9 -12.79 25.68 -5.15
N ALA A 10 -11.76 25.32 -5.92
CA ALA A 10 -10.91 24.16 -5.66
C ALA A 10 -10.20 24.25 -4.29
N LYS A 11 -9.66 25.43 -3.94
CA LYS A 11 -9.05 25.68 -2.62
C LYS A 11 -10.07 25.49 -1.48
N LYS A 12 -11.29 25.99 -1.64
CA LYS A 12 -12.38 25.83 -0.66
C LYS A 12 -12.76 24.36 -0.49
N ASN A 13 -12.95 23.64 -1.59
CA ASN A 13 -13.29 22.21 -1.57
C ASN A 13 -12.21 21.37 -0.89
N ARG A 14 -10.92 21.64 -1.19
CA ARG A 14 -9.80 20.97 -0.53
C ARG A 14 -9.84 21.18 0.99
N ARG A 15 -10.05 22.41 1.45
CA ARG A 15 -10.14 22.71 2.89
C ARG A 15 -11.28 21.94 3.57
N HIS A 16 -12.45 21.90 2.94
CA HIS A 16 -13.59 21.14 3.49
C HIS A 16 -13.31 19.64 3.53
N LEU A 17 -12.77 19.07 2.44
CA LEU A 17 -12.45 17.64 2.37
C LEU A 17 -11.38 17.26 3.40
N THR A 18 -10.30 18.04 3.51
CA THR A 18 -9.25 17.81 4.50
C THR A 18 -9.80 17.95 5.92
N GLY A 19 -10.61 18.97 6.20
CA GLY A 19 -11.22 19.17 7.51
C GLY A 19 -12.15 18.02 7.92
N TRP A 20 -12.95 17.51 6.98
CA TRP A 20 -13.78 16.33 7.21
C TRP A 20 -12.93 15.07 7.41
N TYR A 21 -11.90 14.86 6.59
CA TYR A 21 -11.03 13.69 6.65
C TYR A 21 -10.30 13.59 7.99
N ILE A 22 -9.72 14.69 8.48
CA ILE A 22 -9.03 14.72 9.78
C ILE A 22 -9.97 14.29 10.92
N LYS A 23 -11.25 14.69 10.87
CA LYS A 23 -12.25 14.38 11.90
C LYS A 23 -12.85 12.97 11.78
N ASN A 24 -12.99 12.43 10.57
CA ASN A 24 -13.81 11.25 10.30
C ASN A 24 -13.02 10.06 9.75
N GLN A 25 -11.70 10.18 9.53
CA GLN A 25 -10.91 9.07 9.00
C GLN A 25 -10.97 7.85 9.93
N ARG A 26 -11.09 6.68 9.31
CA ARG A 26 -10.92 5.40 10.00
C ARG A 26 -9.44 5.21 10.34
N LYS A 27 -9.16 4.71 11.54
CA LYS A 27 -7.86 4.17 11.93
C LYS A 27 -7.62 2.88 11.16
N LEU A 28 -6.58 2.85 10.33
CA LEU A 28 -6.19 1.68 9.55
C LEU A 28 -4.67 1.51 9.69
N PRO A 29 -4.14 0.30 9.92
CA PRO A 29 -2.71 0.10 10.21
C PRO A 29 -1.77 0.74 9.18
N TRP A 30 -2.13 0.68 7.90
CA TRP A 30 -1.35 1.28 6.80
C TRP A 30 -1.47 2.81 6.69
N ARG A 31 -2.39 3.45 7.42
CA ARG A 31 -2.49 4.92 7.55
C ARG A 31 -1.71 5.48 8.72
N GLU A 32 -1.32 4.63 9.67
CA GLU A 32 -0.55 5.00 10.87
C GLU A 32 0.98 4.88 10.64
N THR A 33 1.41 4.78 9.37
CA THR A 33 2.82 4.66 8.99
C THR A 33 3.13 5.49 7.76
N ARG A 34 4.41 5.86 7.61
CA ARG A 34 4.96 6.48 6.39
C ARG A 34 5.92 5.54 5.64
N ASP A 35 6.03 4.30 6.09
CA ASP A 35 6.86 3.29 5.46
C ASP A 35 6.29 2.91 4.09
N ALA A 36 7.04 3.22 3.03
CA ALA A 36 6.66 2.97 1.64
C ALA A 36 6.36 1.50 1.37
N TYR A 37 7.06 0.55 2.01
CA TYR A 37 6.83 -0.88 1.83
C TYR A 37 5.47 -1.28 2.40
N ARG A 38 5.20 -0.83 3.63
CA ARG A 38 3.93 -1.10 4.31
C ARG A 38 2.74 -0.49 3.58
N ILE A 39 2.88 0.72 3.04
CA ILE A 39 1.84 1.36 2.23
C ILE A 39 1.64 0.59 0.92
N TRP A 40 2.73 0.25 0.22
CA TRP A 40 2.66 -0.50 -1.03
C TRP A 40 1.96 -1.86 -0.88
N VAL A 41 2.30 -2.62 0.17
CA VAL A 41 1.64 -3.90 0.48
C VAL A 41 0.13 -3.72 0.67
N SER A 42 -0.29 -2.71 1.45
CA SER A 42 -1.74 -2.48 1.66
C SER A 42 -2.45 -2.11 0.37
N GLU A 43 -1.86 -1.26 -0.47
CA GLU A 43 -2.47 -0.85 -1.74
C GLU A 43 -2.63 -2.03 -2.69
N VAL A 44 -1.64 -2.92 -2.79
CA VAL A 44 -1.75 -4.15 -3.59
C VAL A 44 -2.85 -5.05 -3.04
N MET A 45 -2.96 -5.23 -1.72
CA MET A 45 -4.01 -6.04 -1.11
C MET A 45 -5.41 -5.45 -1.31
N LEU A 46 -5.55 -4.13 -1.32
CA LEU A 46 -6.83 -3.43 -1.46
C LEU A 46 -7.38 -3.42 -2.88
N GLN A 47 -6.59 -3.78 -3.89
CA GLN A 47 -7.08 -3.95 -5.26
C GLN A 47 -8.21 -4.99 -5.31
N GLN A 48 -9.41 -4.55 -5.69
CA GLN A 48 -10.62 -5.39 -5.80
C GLN A 48 -10.93 -6.21 -4.52
N THR A 49 -10.48 -5.75 -3.35
CA THR A 49 -10.69 -6.43 -2.06
C THR A 49 -11.16 -5.42 -1.02
N GLN A 50 -12.15 -5.78 -0.20
CA GLN A 50 -12.69 -4.88 0.82
C GLN A 50 -11.74 -4.72 2.01
N VAL A 51 -11.72 -3.52 2.62
CA VAL A 51 -10.88 -3.19 3.79
C VAL A 51 -11.02 -4.21 4.93
N LYS A 52 -12.26 -4.62 5.25
CA LYS A 52 -12.54 -5.58 6.34
C LYS A 52 -11.85 -6.92 6.11
N THR A 53 -11.73 -7.34 4.85
CA THR A 53 -11.08 -8.59 4.45
C THR A 53 -9.57 -8.43 4.49
N VAL A 54 -9.03 -7.30 4.04
CA VAL A 54 -7.57 -7.05 3.99
C VAL A 54 -6.95 -6.95 5.38
N LEU A 55 -7.65 -6.39 6.36
CA LEU A 55 -7.08 -6.05 7.66
C LEU A 55 -6.28 -7.19 8.34
N PRO A 56 -6.85 -8.40 8.59
CA PRO A 56 -6.09 -9.48 9.23
C PRO A 56 -4.95 -10.04 8.36
N TYR A 57 -5.11 -10.00 7.04
CA TYR A 57 -4.07 -10.46 6.10
C TYR A 57 -2.88 -9.51 6.07
N TYR A 58 -3.15 -8.21 6.04
CA TYR A 58 -2.14 -7.18 6.09
C TYR A 58 -1.27 -7.34 7.35
N GLU A 59 -1.90 -7.43 8.52
CA GLU A 59 -1.19 -7.57 9.80
C GLU A 59 -0.33 -8.83 9.86
N ALA A 60 -0.86 -9.98 9.42
CA ALA A 60 -0.10 -11.23 9.38
C ALA A 60 1.05 -11.17 8.35
N PHE A 61 0.80 -10.58 7.18
CA PHE A 61 1.78 -10.48 6.11
C PHE A 61 2.95 -9.59 6.48
N VAL A 62 2.71 -8.37 6.98
CA VAL A 62 3.80 -7.46 7.39
C VAL A 62 4.50 -7.91 8.67
N ARG A 63 3.87 -8.76 9.50
CA ARG A 63 4.57 -9.45 10.60
C ARG A 63 5.54 -10.51 10.07
N THR A 64 5.13 -11.24 9.02
CA THR A 64 5.94 -12.33 8.43
C THR A 64 7.06 -11.79 7.53
N PHE A 65 6.76 -10.73 6.79
CA PHE A 65 7.65 -10.04 5.88
C PHE A 65 7.70 -8.55 6.29
N PRO A 66 8.50 -8.18 7.31
CA PRO A 66 8.52 -6.83 7.89
C PRO A 66 9.07 -5.75 6.97
N ASP A 67 9.85 -6.14 5.96
CA ASP A 67 10.48 -5.24 5.01
C ASP A 67 10.60 -5.88 3.61
N VAL A 68 10.91 -5.05 2.61
CA VAL A 68 11.02 -5.48 1.21
C VAL A 68 12.16 -6.47 0.97
N ILE A 69 13.25 -6.43 1.74
CA ILE A 69 14.37 -7.36 1.63
C ILE A 69 13.95 -8.75 2.10
N THR A 70 13.25 -8.83 3.22
CA THR A 70 12.71 -10.06 3.79
C THR A 70 11.69 -10.68 2.82
N LEU A 71 10.80 -9.87 2.25
CA LEU A 71 9.88 -10.32 1.20
C LEU A 71 10.62 -10.85 -0.04
N ALA A 72 11.61 -10.11 -0.54
CA ALA A 72 12.37 -10.48 -1.73
C ALA A 72 13.20 -11.76 -1.58
N ARG A 73 13.64 -12.08 -0.35
CA ARG A 73 14.41 -13.29 -0.02
C ARG A 73 13.54 -14.50 0.21
N ALA A 74 12.25 -14.31 0.47
CA ALA A 74 11.33 -15.40 0.76
C ALA A 74 11.16 -16.36 -0.44
N ARG A 75 10.92 -17.64 -0.12
CA ARG A 75 10.49 -18.59 -1.15
C ARG A 75 9.10 -18.21 -1.64
N GLN A 76 8.86 -18.29 -2.94
CA GLN A 76 7.56 -17.92 -3.52
C GLN A 76 6.39 -18.66 -2.85
N GLN A 77 6.58 -19.94 -2.50
CA GLN A 77 5.54 -20.73 -1.82
C GLN A 77 5.16 -20.14 -0.45
N ALA A 78 6.12 -19.62 0.32
CA ALA A 78 5.85 -18.98 1.61
C ALA A 78 5.04 -17.69 1.44
N VAL A 79 5.36 -16.91 0.40
CA VAL A 79 4.64 -15.67 0.07
C VAL A 79 3.22 -15.97 -0.39
N LEU A 80 3.02 -17.01 -1.21
CA LEU A 80 1.69 -17.47 -1.63
C LEU A 80 0.87 -17.98 -0.44
N LYS A 81 1.51 -18.71 0.49
CA LYS A 81 0.84 -19.21 1.69
C LYS A 81 0.35 -18.07 2.59
N ALA A 82 1.16 -17.03 2.78
CA ALA A 82 0.74 -15.85 3.54
C ALA A 82 -0.38 -15.03 2.85
N TRP A 83 -0.60 -15.25 1.55
CA TRP A 83 -1.65 -14.60 0.75
C TRP A 83 -2.89 -15.48 0.56
N GLU A 84 -2.87 -16.72 1.04
CA GLU A 84 -3.89 -17.73 0.77
C GLU A 84 -5.25 -17.29 1.30
N GLY A 85 -6.25 -17.22 0.43
CA GLY A 85 -7.61 -16.78 0.78
C GLY A 85 -7.93 -15.33 0.39
N LEU A 86 -6.92 -14.49 0.08
CA LEU A 86 -7.15 -13.12 -0.41
C LEU A 86 -7.57 -13.07 -1.90
N GLY A 87 -7.42 -14.18 -2.63
CA GLY A 87 -7.72 -14.30 -4.04
C GLY A 87 -6.75 -13.52 -4.96
N TYR A 88 -6.94 -13.70 -6.28
CA TYR A 88 -6.20 -12.99 -7.31
C TYR A 88 -4.67 -13.04 -7.14
N TYR A 89 -4.12 -14.26 -7.04
CA TYR A 89 -2.71 -14.57 -6.75
C TYR A 89 -1.68 -13.96 -7.72
N ALA A 90 -2.11 -13.43 -8.86
CA ALA A 90 -1.23 -12.63 -9.73
C ALA A 90 -0.67 -11.41 -8.99
N ARG A 91 -1.46 -10.76 -8.12
CA ARG A 91 -0.99 -9.63 -7.27
C ARG A 91 0.16 -10.05 -6.37
N CYS A 92 -0.01 -11.17 -5.66
CA CYS A 92 1.00 -11.74 -4.78
C CYS A 92 2.31 -12.03 -5.53
N ARG A 93 2.22 -12.70 -6.68
CA ARG A 93 3.39 -13.01 -7.52
C ARG A 93 4.08 -11.77 -8.06
N ASN A 94 3.32 -10.78 -8.52
CA ASN A 94 3.86 -9.54 -9.06
C ASN A 94 4.50 -8.68 -7.96
N LEU A 95 3.88 -8.57 -6.78
CA LEU A 95 4.47 -7.92 -5.61
C LEU A 95 5.80 -8.56 -5.24
N HIS A 96 5.85 -9.90 -5.17
CA HIS A 96 7.09 -10.61 -4.85
C HIS A 96 8.16 -10.43 -5.92
N ARG A 97 7.80 -10.48 -7.22
CA ARG A 97 8.73 -10.20 -8.32
C ARG A 97 9.29 -8.78 -8.22
N ALA A 98 8.43 -7.80 -8.00
CA ALA A 98 8.83 -6.40 -7.84
C ALA A 98 9.72 -6.19 -6.60
N ALA A 99 9.44 -6.88 -5.48
CA ALA A 99 10.30 -6.82 -4.30
C ALA A 99 11.73 -7.33 -4.61
N LYS A 100 11.86 -8.37 -5.44
CA LYS A 100 13.17 -8.85 -5.90
C LYS A 100 13.92 -7.81 -6.73
N VAL A 101 13.22 -7.10 -7.62
CA VAL A 101 13.76 -5.98 -8.40
C VAL A 101 14.21 -4.84 -7.48
N VAL A 102 13.34 -4.41 -6.55
CA VAL A 102 13.69 -3.37 -5.55
C VAL A 102 14.94 -3.75 -4.76
N ARG A 103 15.09 -5.02 -4.39
CA ARG A 103 16.31 -5.50 -3.74
C ARG A 103 17.53 -5.42 -4.66
N SER A 104 17.44 -5.93 -5.89
CA SER A 104 18.61 -6.07 -6.77
C SER A 104 19.06 -4.77 -7.41
N GLU A 105 18.12 -3.92 -7.83
CA GLU A 105 18.40 -2.72 -8.62
C GLU A 105 18.40 -1.45 -7.77
N TYR A 106 17.64 -1.44 -6.66
CA TYR A 106 17.48 -0.26 -5.80
C TYR A 106 18.00 -0.46 -4.38
N ALA A 107 18.82 -1.49 -4.16
CA ALA A 107 19.42 -1.83 -2.86
C ALA A 107 18.39 -1.91 -1.70
N GLY A 108 17.16 -2.34 -2.00
CA GLY A 108 16.07 -2.44 -1.02
C GLY A 108 15.34 -1.14 -0.73
N ARG A 109 15.65 -0.04 -1.43
CA ARG A 109 14.92 1.22 -1.30
C ARG A 109 13.83 1.28 -2.35
N ILE A 110 12.59 1.52 -1.93
CA ILE A 110 11.50 1.72 -2.88
C ILE A 110 11.75 3.03 -3.63
N PRO A 111 11.72 3.02 -4.98
CA PRO A 111 11.91 4.22 -5.79
C PRO A 111 10.91 5.31 -5.41
N ASN A 112 11.35 6.57 -5.43
CA ASN A 112 10.54 7.73 -5.05
C ASN A 112 10.49 8.81 -6.15
N ASP A 113 11.01 8.49 -7.32
CA ASP A 113 10.86 9.25 -8.55
C ASP A 113 9.53 8.91 -9.26
N MET A 114 8.91 9.93 -9.85
CA MET A 114 7.78 9.83 -10.78
C MET A 114 8.19 10.43 -12.12
#